data_AF-A0A6A6WT97-F1
#
_entry.id   AF-A0A6A6WT97-F1
#
_cell.length_a   1.000
_cell.length_b   1.000
_cell.length_c   1.000
_cell.angle_alpha   90.00
_cell.angle_beta   90.00
_cell.angle_gamma   90.00
#
_symmetry.space_group_name_H-M   'P 1'
#
loop_
_entity.id
_entity.type
_entity.pdbx_description
1 polymer ?
#
loop_
_entity_poly.entity_id
_entity_poly.type
_entity_poly.pdbx_seq_one_letter_code
_entity_poly.pdbx_strand_id
1 'polypeptide(L)'
;MKYIVDHPKTKLSLDQWVSIDNMELIVAKFFFWNLGTPLQKTAAGLLRSLLWTILRERTELIPVVFPILYQNWDNDIEEPTYTELKRAWSLLLEKSQKFLKIAVFIDGIDEFDGDHSDLAEFFTSVCSVRVKVIVSSRP
;
A
#
# COMPACT_ATOMS: atom_id res chain seq x y z
N MET A 1 5.27 -0.23 -15.54
CA MET A 1 4.17 -0.89 -14.78
C MET A 1 2.75 -0.46 -15.15
N LYS A 2 2.48 0.81 -15.48
CA LYS A 2 1.10 1.32 -15.75
C LYS A 2 0.27 0.46 -16.73
N TYR A 3 0.86 -0.01 -17.83
CA TYR A 3 0.19 -0.91 -18.78
C TYR A 3 -0.18 -2.27 -18.17
N ILE A 4 0.70 -2.84 -17.34
CA ILE A 4 0.53 -4.19 -16.76
C ILE A 4 -0.63 -4.21 -15.77
N VAL A 5 -0.76 -3.17 -14.93
CA VAL A 5 -1.83 -3.07 -13.93
C VAL A 5 -3.21 -3.09 -14.59
N ASP A 6 -3.35 -2.34 -15.68
CA ASP A 6 -4.63 -2.19 -16.37
C ASP A 6 -4.88 -3.28 -17.43
N HIS A 7 -3.91 -4.16 -17.67
CA HIS A 7 -3.97 -5.19 -18.69
C HIS A 7 -5.09 -6.22 -18.40
N PRO A 8 -5.91 -6.62 -19.39
CA PRO A 8 -7.03 -7.56 -19.17
C PRO A 8 -6.62 -8.88 -18.54
N LYS A 9 -5.45 -9.42 -18.90
CA LYS A 9 -4.94 -10.66 -18.28
C LYS A 9 -4.62 -10.49 -16.80
N THR A 10 -4.06 -9.33 -16.40
CA THR A 10 -3.75 -9.05 -14.99
C THR A 10 -5.03 -8.97 -14.18
N LYS A 11 -6.04 -8.25 -14.68
CA LYS A 11 -7.36 -8.16 -14.05
C LYS A 11 -7.99 -9.54 -13.88
N LEU A 12 -8.05 -10.33 -14.96
CA LEU A 12 -8.56 -11.70 -14.93
C LEU A 12 -7.84 -12.57 -13.88
N SER A 13 -6.51 -12.50 -13.81
CA SER A 13 -5.74 -13.28 -12.83
C SER A 13 -5.98 -12.84 -11.39
N LEU A 14 -6.18 -11.54 -11.14
CA LEU A 14 -6.52 -11.04 -9.81
C LEU A 14 -7.97 -11.41 -9.43
N ASP A 15 -8.91 -11.31 -10.37
CA ASP A 15 -10.31 -11.70 -10.19
C ASP A 15 -10.43 -13.19 -9.84
N GLN A 16 -9.72 -14.05 -10.58
CA GLN A 16 -9.63 -15.48 -10.29
C GLN A 16 -9.04 -15.72 -8.90
N TRP A 17 -7.96 -15.00 -8.55
CA TRP A 17 -7.33 -15.15 -7.24
C TRP A 17 -8.27 -14.80 -6.09
N VAL A 18 -9.09 -13.75 -6.20
CA VAL A 18 -10.03 -13.39 -5.13
C VAL A 18 -11.28 -14.25 -5.09
N SER A 19 -11.71 -14.78 -6.25
CA SER A 19 -12.86 -15.67 -6.36
C SER A 19 -12.68 -17.00 -5.63
N ILE A 20 -11.43 -17.51 -5.51
CA ILE A 20 -11.13 -18.76 -4.81
C ILE A 20 -11.64 -18.75 -3.35
N ASP A 21 -11.50 -17.60 -2.69
CA ASP A 21 -11.85 -17.46 -1.27
C ASP A 21 -13.08 -16.54 -1.06
N ASN A 22 -13.77 -16.16 -2.15
CA ASN A 22 -14.88 -15.20 -2.16
C ASN A 22 -14.56 -13.89 -1.40
N MET A 23 -13.42 -13.27 -1.74
CA MET A 23 -12.92 -12.05 -1.12
C MET A 23 -13.01 -10.85 -2.04
N GLU A 24 -12.97 -9.65 -1.46
CA GLU A 24 -12.86 -8.41 -2.22
C GLU A 24 -11.40 -8.14 -2.60
N LEU A 25 -11.19 -7.61 -3.80
CA LEU A 25 -9.88 -7.18 -4.29
C LEU A 25 -9.71 -5.67 -4.11
N ILE A 26 -8.57 -5.26 -3.55
CA ILE A 26 -8.11 -3.87 -3.67
C ILE A 26 -6.77 -3.84 -4.40
N VAL A 27 -6.67 -2.97 -5.39
CA VAL A 27 -5.45 -2.74 -6.15
C VAL A 27 -4.87 -1.38 -5.78
N ALA A 28 -3.78 -1.38 -5.02
CA ALA A 28 -3.04 -0.17 -4.67
C ALA A 28 -1.82 -0.02 -5.58
N LYS A 29 -1.56 1.21 -6.03
CA LYS A 29 -0.46 1.50 -6.96
C LYS A 29 0.33 2.72 -6.54
N PHE A 30 1.65 2.65 -6.69
CA PHE A 30 2.55 3.77 -6.48
C PHE A 30 3.63 3.76 -7.56
N PHE A 31 3.91 4.93 -8.13
CA PHE A 31 4.93 5.06 -9.17
C PHE A 31 5.88 6.15 -8.72
N PHE A 32 7.13 5.77 -8.45
CA PHE A 32 8.18 6.74 -8.21
C PHE A 32 8.41 7.55 -9.49
N TRP A 33 8.65 8.84 -9.28
CA TRP A 33 8.98 9.75 -10.36
C TRP A 33 10.06 10.72 -9.91
N ASN A 34 11.18 10.77 -10.62
CA ASN A 34 12.32 11.61 -10.26
C ASN A 34 12.00 13.11 -10.33
N LEU A 35 10.97 13.52 -11.09
CA LEU A 35 10.49 14.90 -11.11
C LEU A 35 9.39 15.16 -10.06
N GLY A 36 9.08 14.16 -9.22
CA GLY A 36 8.13 14.28 -8.12
C GLY A 36 8.66 15.12 -6.96
N THR A 37 7.77 15.40 -6.01
CA THR A 37 8.11 16.12 -4.77
C THR A 37 9.05 15.28 -3.90
N PRO A 38 9.81 15.89 -2.97
CA PRO A 38 10.64 15.13 -2.03
C PRO A 38 9.85 14.03 -1.33
N LEU A 39 8.62 14.32 -0.86
CA LEU A 39 7.76 13.33 -0.22
C LEU A 39 7.47 12.12 -1.13
N GLN A 40 7.24 12.33 -2.43
CA GLN A 40 6.97 11.26 -3.40
C GLN A 40 8.17 10.33 -3.64
N LYS A 41 9.37 10.72 -3.20
CA LYS A 41 10.57 9.89 -3.27
C LYS A 41 10.88 9.15 -1.97
N THR A 42 10.10 9.38 -0.90
CA THR A 42 10.32 8.77 0.41
C THR A 42 9.43 7.54 0.65
N ALA A 43 9.84 6.69 1.60
CA ALA A 43 9.05 5.55 2.05
C ALA A 43 7.75 6.01 2.73
N ALA A 44 7.78 7.14 3.45
CA ALA A 44 6.59 7.73 4.04
C ALA A 44 5.54 8.12 2.98
N GLY A 45 5.97 8.80 1.90
CA GLY A 45 5.08 9.16 0.79
C GLY A 45 4.50 7.95 0.08
N LEU A 46 5.31 6.90 -0.13
CA LEU A 46 4.86 5.64 -0.69
C LEU A 46 3.79 4.98 0.20
N LEU A 47 4.09 4.77 1.49
CA LEU A 47 3.16 4.09 2.40
C LEU A 47 1.88 4.89 2.60
N ARG A 48 1.95 6.23 2.70
CA ARG A 48 0.78 7.11 2.77
C ARG A 48 -0.11 6.96 1.56
N SER A 49 0.46 6.97 0.36
CA SER A 49 -0.30 6.88 -0.89
C SER A 49 -1.02 5.54 -1.05
N LEU A 50 -0.33 4.45 -0.69
CA LEU A 50 -0.92 3.11 -0.73
C LEU A 50 -1.99 2.93 0.37
N LEU A 51 -1.74 3.38 1.61
CA LEU A 51 -2.75 3.38 2.69
C LEU A 51 -3.99 4.19 2.29
N TRP A 52 -3.80 5.40 1.76
CA TRP A 52 -4.89 6.25 1.32
C TRP A 52 -5.75 5.57 0.25
N THR A 53 -5.12 4.88 -0.72
CA THR A 53 -5.85 4.15 -1.75
C THR A 53 -6.77 3.09 -1.15
N ILE A 54 -6.27 2.32 -0.19
CA ILE A 54 -7.03 1.23 0.46
C ILE A 54 -8.10 1.80 1.40
N LEU A 55 -7.74 2.75 2.25
CA LEU A 55 -8.63 3.33 3.26
C LEU A 55 -9.75 4.18 2.66
N ARG A 56 -9.55 4.77 1.47
CA ARG A 56 -10.62 5.47 0.75
C ARG A 56 -11.70 4.52 0.26
N GLU A 57 -11.34 3.28 -0.07
CA GLU A 57 -12.30 2.25 -0.49
C GLU A 57 -12.93 1.53 0.70
N ARG A 58 -12.19 1.40 1.81
CA ARG A 58 -12.63 0.73 3.05
C ARG A 58 -12.48 1.67 4.24
N THR A 59 -13.36 2.68 4.29
CA THR A 59 -13.30 3.76 5.29
C THR A 59 -13.50 3.26 6.73
N GLU A 60 -14.17 2.11 6.90
CA GLU A 60 -14.35 1.48 8.20
C GLU A 60 -13.05 0.97 8.83
N LEU A 61 -11.96 0.84 8.05
CA LEU A 61 -10.64 0.49 8.56
C LEU A 61 -9.88 1.69 9.16
N ILE A 62 -10.24 2.92 8.80
CA ILE A 62 -9.57 4.15 9.27
C ILE A 62 -9.47 4.23 10.80
N PRO A 63 -10.56 4.08 11.59
CA PRO A 63 -10.48 4.19 13.04
C PRO A 63 -9.60 3.11 13.69
N VAL A 64 -9.38 1.98 13.01
CA VAL A 64 -8.57 0.89 13.55
C VAL A 64 -7.10 1.05 13.18
N VAL A 65 -6.83 1.56 11.99
CA VAL A 65 -5.47 1.76 11.45
C VAL A 65 -4.84 3.02 12.04
N PHE A 66 -5.62 4.07 12.29
CA PHE A 66 -5.18 5.34 12.86
C PHE A 66 -6.05 5.79 14.05
N PRO A 67 -6.10 5.02 15.15
CA PRO A 67 -7.02 5.30 16.25
C PRO A 67 -6.78 6.67 16.91
N ILE A 68 -5.51 7.06 17.07
CA ILE A 68 -5.13 8.33 17.70
C ILE A 68 -5.53 9.52 16.82
N LEU A 69 -5.20 9.46 15.52
CA LEU A 69 -5.56 10.52 14.57
C LEU A 69 -7.07 10.64 14.40
N TYR A 70 -7.77 9.51 14.39
CA TYR A 70 -9.23 9.49 14.28
C TYR A 70 -9.92 10.10 15.50
N GLN A 71 -9.42 9.85 16.72
CA GLN A 71 -9.97 10.44 17.95
C GLN A 71 -9.66 11.93 18.08
N ASN A 72 -8.51 12.39 17.56
CA ASN A 72 -8.04 13.76 17.72
C ASN A 72 -8.22 14.61 16.45
N TRP A 73 -9.18 14.27 15.58
CA TRP A 73 -9.28 14.90 14.25
C TRP A 73 -9.55 16.43 14.29
N ASP A 74 -10.13 16.92 15.39
CA ASP A 74 -10.45 18.34 15.59
C ASP A 74 -9.26 19.18 16.13
N ASN A 75 -8.11 18.57 16.41
CA ASN A 75 -6.89 19.24 16.89
C ASN A 75 -5.88 19.45 15.75
N ASP A 76 -4.77 20.16 16.00
CA ASP A 76 -3.63 20.17 15.07
C ASP A 76 -3.11 18.73 14.89
N ILE A 77 -3.49 18.11 13.79
CA ILE A 77 -3.12 16.73 13.45
C ILE A 77 -1.68 16.73 12.94
N GLU A 78 -0.78 16.13 13.72
CA GLU A 78 0.56 15.82 13.22
C GLU A 78 0.51 14.74 12.14
N GLU A 79 1.35 14.88 11.10
CA GLU A 79 1.43 13.88 10.05
C GLU A 79 2.01 12.57 10.60
N PRO A 80 1.47 11.39 10.21
CA PRO A 80 1.98 10.12 10.70
C PRO A 80 3.45 9.93 10.29
N THR A 81 4.28 9.57 11.27
CA THR A 81 5.67 9.21 11.07
C THR A 81 5.81 7.90 10.27
N TYR A 82 6.99 7.65 9.71
CA TYR A 82 7.26 6.39 8.99
C TYR A 82 6.98 5.14 9.83
N THR A 83 7.33 5.16 11.11
CA THR A 83 7.05 4.07 12.05
C THR A 83 5.54 3.85 12.25
N GLU A 84 4.77 4.93 12.38
CA GLU A 84 3.31 4.87 12.49
C GLU A 84 2.67 4.37 11.20
N LEU A 85 3.22 4.73 10.03
CA LEU A 85 2.77 4.21 8.74
C LEU A 85 3.04 2.70 8.61
N LYS A 86 4.21 2.22 9.04
CA LYS A 86 4.50 0.77 9.09
C LYS A 86 3.54 0.04 10.02
N ARG A 87 3.27 0.61 11.21
CA ARG A 87 2.28 0.05 12.16
C ARG A 87 0.87 0.04 11.58
N ALA A 88 0.47 1.13 10.92
CA ALA A 88 -0.81 1.26 10.23
C ALA A 88 -0.98 0.17 9.17
N TRP A 89 0.05 -0.12 8.39
CA TRP A 89 0.07 -1.24 7.46
C TRP A 89 -0.15 -2.59 8.14
N SER A 90 0.58 -2.88 9.22
CA SER A 90 0.40 -4.14 9.96
C SER A 90 -1.03 -4.30 10.48
N LEU A 91 -1.62 -3.23 11.05
CA LEU A 91 -3.00 -3.23 11.52
C LEU A 91 -3.99 -3.40 10.37
N LEU A 92 -3.78 -2.71 9.25
CA LEU A 92 -4.61 -2.83 8.06
C LEU A 92 -4.68 -4.30 7.61
N LEU A 93 -3.52 -4.96 7.49
CA LEU A 93 -3.45 -6.35 7.04
C LEU A 93 -4.10 -7.31 8.05
N GLU A 94 -3.82 -7.13 9.34
CA GLU A 94 -4.41 -7.96 10.41
C GLU A 94 -5.94 -7.88 10.40
N LYS A 95 -6.50 -6.68 10.24
CA LYS A 95 -7.95 -6.45 10.34
C LYS A 95 -8.69 -6.76 9.06
N SER A 96 -8.05 -6.54 7.92
CA SER A 96 -8.65 -6.82 6.61
C SER A 96 -8.51 -8.26 6.16
N GLN A 97 -7.63 -9.06 6.78
CA GLN A 97 -7.28 -10.39 6.28
C GLN A 97 -8.50 -11.22 5.91
N LYS A 98 -9.58 -11.22 6.71
CA LYS A 98 -10.73 -12.11 6.49
C LYS A 98 -11.58 -11.78 5.27
N PHE A 99 -11.48 -10.57 4.72
CA PHE A 99 -12.38 -10.09 3.67
C PHE A 99 -11.68 -9.39 2.50
N LEU A 100 -10.41 -8.99 2.64
CA LEU A 100 -9.64 -8.39 1.55
C LEU A 100 -8.50 -9.28 1.08
N LYS A 101 -8.26 -9.20 -0.23
CA LYS A 101 -6.98 -9.46 -0.85
C LYS A 101 -6.45 -8.19 -1.48
N ILE A 102 -5.16 -7.92 -1.28
CA ILE A 102 -4.53 -6.67 -1.68
C ILE A 102 -3.45 -6.98 -2.72
N ALA A 103 -3.51 -6.29 -3.86
CA ALA A 103 -2.46 -6.29 -4.85
C ALA A 103 -1.79 -4.90 -4.88
N VAL A 104 -0.51 -4.86 -4.56
CA VAL A 104 0.31 -3.65 -4.56
C VAL A 104 1.20 -3.65 -5.79
N PHE A 105 1.18 -2.56 -6.56
CA PHE A 105 2.06 -2.35 -7.70
C PHE A 105 2.95 -1.14 -7.48
N ILE A 106 4.26 -1.35 -7.52
CA ILE A 106 5.27 -0.31 -7.34
C ILE A 106 6.17 -0.27 -8.58
N ASP A 107 6.35 0.90 -9.17
CA ASP A 107 7.25 1.12 -10.32
C ASP A 107 8.29 2.17 -9.99
N GLY A 108 9.45 2.06 -10.63
CA GLY A 108 10.54 3.02 -10.48
C GLY A 108 11.24 2.94 -9.13
N ILE A 109 11.34 1.75 -8.52
CA ILE A 109 11.97 1.59 -7.20
C ILE A 109 13.43 2.10 -7.17
N ASP A 110 14.10 2.18 -8.32
CA ASP A 110 15.42 2.82 -8.53
C ASP A 110 15.46 4.31 -8.21
N GLU A 111 14.32 5.01 -8.23
CA GLU A 111 14.21 6.44 -7.92
C GLU A 111 13.82 6.71 -6.46
N PHE A 112 13.75 5.66 -5.64
CA PHE A 112 13.51 5.77 -4.21
C PHE A 112 14.72 6.41 -3.52
N ASP A 113 14.47 7.49 -2.77
CA ASP A 113 15.49 8.20 -1.99
C ASP A 113 15.38 7.79 -0.51
N GLY A 114 16.03 6.67 -0.17
CA GLY A 114 16.06 6.13 1.18
C GLY A 114 16.72 4.75 1.30
N ASP A 115 16.51 4.12 2.44
CA ASP A 115 17.07 2.80 2.74
C ASP A 115 16.30 1.69 2.00
N HIS A 116 16.90 1.22 0.90
CA HIS A 116 16.32 0.18 0.05
C HIS A 116 16.22 -1.17 0.78
N SER A 117 17.11 -1.44 1.75
CA SER A 117 17.07 -2.67 2.54
C SER A 117 15.89 -2.67 3.50
N ASP A 118 15.66 -1.57 4.23
CA ASP A 118 14.48 -1.42 5.10
C ASP A 118 13.17 -1.52 4.29
N LEU A 119 13.11 -0.88 3.11
CA LEU A 119 11.93 -0.95 2.25
C LEU A 119 11.67 -2.36 1.70
N ALA A 120 12.73 -3.06 1.28
CA ALA A 120 12.63 -4.44 0.80
C ALA A 120 12.23 -5.41 1.92
N GLU A 121 12.80 -5.25 3.13
CA GLU A 121 12.43 -6.02 4.31
C GLU A 121 10.96 -5.79 4.68
N PHE A 122 10.52 -4.53 4.68
CA PHE A 122 9.12 -4.19 4.91
C PHE A 122 8.19 -4.88 3.90
N PHE A 123 8.43 -4.74 2.59
CA PHE A 123 7.57 -5.36 1.59
C PHE A 123 7.57 -6.88 1.62
N THR A 124 8.72 -7.48 1.94
CA THR A 124 8.82 -8.93 2.14
C THR A 124 7.99 -9.36 3.34
N SER A 125 8.05 -8.61 4.44
CA SER A 125 7.32 -8.93 5.68
C SER A 125 5.80 -8.86 5.55
N VAL A 126 5.28 -8.02 4.65
CA VAL A 126 3.83 -7.86 4.42
C VAL A 126 3.26 -8.82 3.38
N CYS A 127 4.13 -9.47 2.58
CA CYS A 127 3.70 -10.46 1.59
C CYS A 127 3.05 -11.67 2.28
N SER A 128 1.93 -12.14 1.72
CA SER A 128 1.22 -13.30 2.24
C SER A 128 0.32 -13.91 1.17
N VAL A 129 -0.41 -14.98 1.50
CA VAL A 129 -1.43 -15.55 0.60
C VAL A 129 -2.54 -14.55 0.24
N ARG A 130 -2.67 -13.45 1.00
CA ARG A 130 -3.68 -12.39 0.80
C ARG A 130 -3.09 -11.08 0.27
N VAL A 131 -1.76 -10.95 0.23
CA VAL A 131 -1.07 -9.71 -0.17
C VAL A 131 -0.02 -10.04 -1.22
N LYS A 132 -0.21 -9.52 -2.43
CA LYS A 132 0.75 -9.61 -3.52
C LYS A 132 1.41 -8.26 -3.72
N VAL A 133 2.73 -8.22 -3.69
CA VAL A 133 3.51 -7.02 -3.99
C VAL A 133 4.28 -7.26 -5.29
N ILE A 134 4.06 -6.41 -6.28
CA ILE A 134 4.71 -6.43 -7.58
C ILE A 134 5.56 -5.16 -7.67
N VAL A 135 6.86 -5.32 -7.80
CA VAL A 135 7.82 -4.21 -7.86
C VAL A 135 8.56 -4.26 -9.18
N SER A 136 8.78 -3.11 -9.80
CA SER A 136 9.69 -2.94 -10.94
C SER A 136 10.71 -1.83 -10.71
N SER A 137 11.90 -2.07 -11.25
CA SER A 137 13.01 -1.12 -11.37
C SER A 137 13.26 -0.85 -12.85
N ARG A 138 13.75 0.34 -13.18
CA ARG A 138 14.39 0.57 -14.49
C ARG A 138 15.83 0.02 -14.52
N PRO A 139 16.34 -0.33 -15.71
CA PRO A 139 17.76 -0.66 -15.90
C PRO A 139 18.68 0.52 -15.60
#